data_AF-A0A8J4X8R6-F1
#
_entry.id   AF-A0A8J4X8R6-F1
#
_cell.length_a   1.000
_cell.length_b   1.000
_cell.length_c   1.000
_cell.angle_alpha   90.00
_cell.angle_beta   90.00
_cell.angle_gamma   90.00
#
_symmetry.space_group_name_H-M   'P 1'
#
loop_
_entity.id
_entity.type
_entity.pdbx_description
1 polymer ?
#
loop_
_entity_poly.entity_id
_entity_poly.type
_entity_poly.pdbx_seq_one_letter_code
_entity_poly.pdbx_strand_id
1 'polypeptide(L)'
;GSTLIAVGLGVAAAGFAGRYAFHLWKPLGQAITQTARKFPSTAFSSHYYKGGFEQKMTKREASLILGISPTSAKSKVREAHRRIMVLNHPDK
;
A
#
# COMPACT_ATOMS: atom_id res chain seq x y z
N GLY A 1 36.32 47.93 6.27
CA GLY A 1 35.91 47.94 4.85
C GLY A 1 35.60 46.55 4.35
N SER A 2 36.61 45.68 4.21
CA SER A 2 36.49 44.38 3.56
C SER A 2 35.54 43.38 4.21
N THR A 3 35.38 43.41 5.53
CA THR A 3 34.44 42.53 6.26
C THR A 3 32.98 42.78 5.90
N LEU A 4 32.57 44.03 5.69
CA LEU A 4 31.20 44.36 5.30
C LEU A 4 30.88 43.91 3.87
N ILE A 5 31.86 43.98 2.97
CA ILE A 5 31.72 43.56 1.57
C ILE A 5 31.64 42.02 1.47
N ALA A 6 32.48 41.31 2.23
CA ALA A 6 32.45 39.85 2.28
C ALA A 6 31.13 39.32 2.86
N VAL A 7 30.62 39.96 3.92
CA VAL A 7 29.31 39.61 4.51
C VAL A 7 28.18 39.88 3.52
N GLY A 8 28.19 41.01 2.81
CA GLY A 8 27.19 41.34 1.79
C GLY A 8 27.15 40.34 0.64
N LEU A 9 28.32 39.95 0.12
CA LEU A 9 28.43 38.93 -0.93
C LEU A 9 27.98 37.55 -0.47
N GLY A 10 28.31 37.15 0.76
CA GLY A 10 27.89 35.87 1.33
C GLY A 10 26.37 35.73 1.45
N VAL A 11 25.69 36.78 1.93
CA VAL A 11 24.22 36.79 2.08
C VAL A 11 23.54 36.79 0.71
N ALA A 12 24.06 37.55 -0.26
CA ALA A 12 23.54 37.56 -1.63
C ALA A 12 23.66 36.17 -2.28
N ALA A 13 24.82 35.53 -2.18
CA ALA A 13 25.05 34.20 -2.74
C ALA A 13 24.12 33.14 -2.11
N ALA A 14 23.97 33.16 -0.78
CA ALA A 14 23.07 32.24 -0.07
C ALA A 14 21.60 32.44 -0.46
N GLY A 15 21.15 33.69 -0.60
CA GLY A 15 19.77 34.02 -1.00
C GLY A 15 19.44 33.55 -2.42
N PHE A 16 20.34 33.74 -3.37
CA PHE A 16 20.15 33.27 -4.76
C PHE A 16 20.17 31.75 -4.87
N ALA A 17 21.11 31.08 -4.19
CA ALA A 17 21.18 29.62 -4.15
C ALA A 17 19.92 29.00 -3.53
N GLY A 18 19.46 29.53 -2.39
CA GLY A 18 18.23 29.09 -1.73
C GLY A 18 16.99 29.26 -2.61
N ARG A 19 16.88 30.38 -3.34
CA ARG A 19 15.75 30.63 -4.24
C ARG A 19 15.70 29.64 -5.40
N TYR A 20 16.85 29.33 -6.01
CA TYR A 20 16.93 28.33 -7.07
C TYR A 20 16.57 26.93 -6.57
N ALA A 21 17.10 26.52 -5.41
CA ALA A 21 16.77 25.23 -4.80
C ALA A 21 15.25 25.09 -4.53
N PHE A 22 14.61 26.15 -4.02
CA PHE A 22 13.17 26.15 -3.74
C PHE A 22 12.31 26.04 -5.01
N HIS A 23 12.71 26.71 -6.11
CA HIS A 23 12.03 26.61 -7.39
C HIS A 23 12.10 25.20 -8.01
N LEU A 24 13.20 24.48 -7.77
CA LEU A 24 13.36 23.09 -8.22
C LEU A 24 12.56 22.10 -7.35
N TRP A 25 12.40 22.38 -6.05
CA TRP A 25 11.72 21.49 -5.12
C TRP A 25 10.20 21.52 -5.20
N LYS A 26 9.58 22.67 -5.49
CA LYS A 26 8.11 22.78 -5.63
C LYS A 26 7.50 21.81 -6.67
N PRO A 27 7.97 21.77 -7.94
CA PRO A 27 7.41 20.86 -8.94
C PRO A 27 7.71 19.40 -8.62
N LEU A 28 8.87 19.11 -8.02
CA LEU A 28 9.23 17.75 -7.61
C LEU A 28 8.34 17.22 -6.49
N GLY A 29 8.05 18.05 -5.47
CA GLY A 29 7.14 17.71 -4.39
C GLY A 29 5.70 17.50 -4.87
N GLN A 30 5.25 18.30 -5.84
CA GLN A 30 3.93 18.11 -6.46
C GLN A 30 3.85 16.82 -7.28
N ALA A 31 4.89 16.47 -8.03
CA ALA A 31 4.95 15.21 -8.77
C ALA A 31 4.93 13.98 -7.84
N ILE A 32 5.69 14.03 -6.73
CA ILE A 32 5.73 12.94 -5.74
C ILE A 32 4.38 12.79 -5.04
N THR A 33 3.75 13.89 -4.63
CA THR A 33 2.43 13.86 -3.97
C THR A 33 1.31 13.43 -4.91
N GLN A 34 1.35 13.81 -6.18
CA GLN A 34 0.42 13.32 -7.19
C GLN A 34 0.62 11.82 -7.48
N THR A 35 1.87 11.36 -7.56
CA THR A 35 2.16 9.93 -7.74
C THR A 35 1.69 9.12 -6.53
N ALA A 36 1.96 9.58 -5.31
CA ALA A 36 1.48 8.93 -4.09
C ALA A 36 -0.05 8.91 -3.96
N ARG A 37 -0.76 9.94 -4.44
CA ARG A 37 -2.24 9.95 -4.48
C ARG A 37 -2.82 9.06 -5.59
N LYS A 38 -2.09 8.86 -6.69
CA LYS A 38 -2.46 7.94 -7.76
C LYS A 38 -2.13 6.49 -7.43
N PHE A 39 -1.30 6.24 -6.43
CA PHE A 39 -1.18 4.91 -5.84
C PHE A 39 -2.50 4.58 -5.14
N PRO A 40 -3.22 3.53 -5.59
CA PRO A 40 -4.47 3.16 -4.96
C PRO A 40 -4.19 2.73 -3.52
N SER A 41 -4.63 3.52 -2.54
CA SER A 41 -4.73 3.09 -1.14
C SER A 41 -5.60 1.83 -1.01
N THR A 42 -6.44 1.57 -2.01
CA THR A 42 -7.24 0.36 -2.19
C THR A 42 -6.46 -0.90 -2.56
N ALA A 43 -5.18 -0.81 -2.90
CA ALA A 43 -4.33 -2.00 -3.06
C ALA A 43 -4.14 -2.75 -1.73
N PHE A 44 -4.33 -2.06 -0.59
CA PHE A 44 -4.11 -2.61 0.75
C PHE A 44 -5.34 -2.58 1.66
N SER A 45 -6.38 -1.81 1.32
CA SER A 45 -7.65 -1.85 2.06
C SER A 45 -8.47 -3.06 1.60
N SER A 46 -8.12 -4.23 2.15
CA SER A 46 -8.99 -5.37 2.40
C SER A 46 -10.27 -5.41 1.55
N HIS A 47 -10.15 -5.96 0.35
CA HIS A 47 -11.29 -6.27 -0.51
C HIS A 47 -12.05 -7.47 0.09
N TYR A 48 -12.67 -7.29 1.24
CA TYR A 48 -13.56 -8.27 1.84
C TYR A 48 -14.69 -8.55 0.86
N TYR A 49 -15.01 -9.83 0.67
CA TYR A 49 -16.15 -10.22 -0.16
C TYR A 49 -17.42 -9.68 0.51
N LYS A 50 -18.13 -8.80 -0.21
CA LYS A 50 -19.35 -8.17 0.29
C LYS A 50 -20.50 -9.18 0.24
N GLY A 51 -21.24 -9.31 1.35
CA GLY A 51 -22.40 -10.21 1.45
C GLY A 51 -22.19 -11.35 2.46
N GLY A 52 -23.14 -12.28 2.50
CA GLY A 52 -23.02 -13.54 3.26
C GLY A 52 -22.56 -14.70 2.38
N PHE A 53 -22.70 -15.92 2.89
CA PHE A 53 -22.49 -17.12 2.09
C PHE A 53 -23.56 -17.25 1.00
N GLU A 54 -23.21 -17.89 -0.10
CA GLU A 54 -24.16 -18.26 -1.13
C GLU A 54 -25.19 -19.25 -0.56
N GLN A 55 -26.42 -19.19 -1.08
CA GLN A 55 -27.51 -20.06 -0.62
C GLN A 55 -27.18 -21.55 -0.81
N LYS A 56 -26.40 -21.88 -1.85
CA LYS A 56 -25.90 -23.22 -2.13
C LYS A 56 -24.39 -23.15 -2.30
N MET A 57 -23.66 -23.94 -1.51
CA MET A 57 -22.19 -23.99 -1.54
C MET A 57 -21.67 -24.21 -2.96
N THR A 58 -20.97 -23.22 -3.51
CA THR A 58 -20.37 -23.31 -4.85
C THR A 58 -18.90 -23.70 -4.76
N LYS A 59 -18.36 -24.28 -5.84
CA LYS A 59 -16.92 -24.62 -5.93
C LYS A 59 -16.04 -23.37 -5.78
N ARG A 60 -16.52 -22.22 -6.28
CA ARG A 60 -15.83 -20.94 -6.17
C ARG A 60 -15.82 -20.46 -4.72
N GLU A 61 -16.97 -20.45 -4.06
CA GLU A 61 -17.08 -20.06 -2.66
C GLU A 61 -16.23 -20.95 -1.75
N ALA A 62 -16.31 -22.27 -1.91
CA ALA A 62 -15.49 -23.20 -1.15
C ALA A 62 -13.98 -22.92 -1.30
N SER A 63 -13.55 -22.53 -2.51
CA SER A 63 -12.15 -22.17 -2.77
C SER A 63 -11.74 -20.89 -2.03
N LEU A 64 -12.65 -19.91 -1.93
CA LEU A 64 -12.44 -18.68 -1.17
C LEU A 64 -12.42 -18.94 0.34
N ILE A 65 -13.34 -19.75 0.86
CA ILE A 65 -13.39 -20.14 2.28
C ILE A 65 -12.12 -20.88 2.68
N LEU A 66 -11.68 -21.85 1.86
CA LEU A 66 -10.51 -22.66 2.14
C LEU A 66 -9.17 -21.95 1.86
N GLY A 67 -9.19 -20.79 1.18
CA GLY A 67 -7.97 -20.07 0.79
C GLY A 67 -7.11 -20.82 -0.23
N ILE A 68 -7.72 -21.60 -1.12
CA ILE A 68 -7.02 -22.42 -2.12
C ILE A 68 -7.58 -22.19 -3.52
N SER A 69 -6.83 -22.55 -4.56
CA SER A 69 -7.33 -22.51 -5.95
C SER A 69 -8.47 -23.52 -6.15
N PRO A 70 -9.51 -23.21 -6.96
CA PRO A 70 -10.57 -24.16 -7.32
C PRO A 70 -10.06 -25.39 -8.09
N THR A 71 -8.84 -25.35 -8.64
CA THR A 71 -8.19 -26.47 -9.33
C THR A 71 -7.21 -27.25 -8.44
N SER A 72 -7.17 -26.97 -7.13
CA SER A 72 -6.25 -27.62 -6.20
C SER A 72 -6.51 -29.12 -6.05
N ALA A 73 -5.44 -29.90 -5.85
CA ALA A 73 -5.51 -31.33 -5.61
C ALA A 73 -6.22 -31.68 -4.29
N LYS A 74 -6.82 -32.87 -4.24
CA LYS A 74 -7.59 -33.38 -3.08
C LYS A 74 -6.78 -33.41 -1.77
N SER A 75 -5.47 -33.64 -1.84
CA SER A 75 -4.56 -33.57 -0.68
C SER A 75 -4.56 -32.19 -0.04
N LYS A 76 -4.36 -31.15 -0.84
CA LYS A 76 -4.35 -29.74 -0.41
C LYS A 76 -5.70 -29.30 0.15
N VAL A 77 -6.81 -29.75 -0.46
CA VAL A 77 -8.16 -29.50 0.03
C VAL A 77 -8.34 -30.06 1.45
N ARG A 78 -7.94 -31.31 1.68
CA ARG A 78 -8.07 -31.98 2.99
C ARG A 78 -7.23 -31.29 4.06
N GLU A 79 -6.02 -30.87 3.72
CA GLU A 79 -5.13 -30.16 4.63
C GLU A 79 -5.71 -28.80 5.01
N ALA A 80 -6.14 -27.99 4.03
CA ALA A 80 -6.75 -26.68 4.27
C ALA A 80 -8.03 -26.80 5.12
N HIS A 81 -8.87 -27.78 4.81
CA HIS A 81 -10.07 -28.09 5.59
C HIS A 81 -9.72 -28.44 7.05
N ARG A 82 -8.76 -29.34 7.29
CA ARG A 82 -8.31 -29.69 8.65
C ARG A 82 -7.83 -28.44 9.40
N ARG A 83 -7.03 -27.60 8.75
CA ARG A 83 -6.45 -26.40 9.36
C ARG A 83 -7.54 -25.42 9.80
N ILE A 84 -8.51 -25.15 8.93
CA ILE A 84 -9.63 -24.25 9.21
C ILE A 84 -10.55 -24.82 10.29
N MET A 85 -10.83 -26.12 10.25
CA MET A 85 -11.65 -26.77 11.27
C MET A 85 -11.02 -26.67 12.65
N VAL A 86 -9.72 -26.96 12.80
CA VAL A 86 -9.04 -26.84 14.10
C VAL A 86 -9.05 -25.40 14.63
N LEU A 87 -8.95 -24.40 13.75
CA LEU A 87 -9.00 -23.00 14.14
C LEU A 87 -10.40 -22.58 14.61
N ASN A 88 -11.45 -23.07 13.96
CA ASN A 88 -12.85 -22.67 14.21
C ASN A 88 -13.68 -23.73 14.94
N HIS A 89 -13.04 -24.76 15.53
CA HIS A 89 -13.74 -25.89 16.14
C HIS A 89 -14.59 -25.41 17.31
N PRO A 90 -15.89 -25.79 17.39
CA PRO A 90 -16.81 -25.25 18.41
C PRO A 90 -16.54 -25.79 19.82
N ASP A 91 -15.83 -26.91 19.96
CA ASP A 91 -15.45 -27.46 21.27
C ASP A 91 -14.21 -26.75 21.87
N LYS A 92 -13.79 -25.61 21.28
CA LYS A 92 -12.86 -24.66 21.88
C LYS A 92 -13.61 -23.56 22.62
#